data_AF-A0A954HU78-F1
#
_entry.id   AF-A0A954HU78-F1
#
_cell.length_a   1.000
_cell.length_b   1.000
_cell.length_c   1.000
_cell.angle_alpha   90.00
_cell.angle_beta   90.00
_cell.angle_gamma   90.00
#
_symmetry.space_group_name_H-M   'P 1'
#
loop_
_entity.id
_entity.type
_entity.pdbx_description
1 polymer ?
#
loop_
_entity_poly.entity_id
_entity_poly.type
_entity_poly.pdbx_seq_one_letter_code
_entity_poly.pdbx_strand_id
1 'polypeptide(L)'
;MNIQNVEGYIIPKYSTRLRTSYSTYSDSIGTYPTGTKVYISQVIERTETDSLKVNDFKGDKWGKVIKINDVAISGEAYMAIVYHNSAFQLYPICDEYYSVVEEVPPVDETPVAEVKPDFILVYVQDAETGDKVEVTYKEDSSKVV
;
A
#
# COMPACT_ATOMS: atom_id res chain seq x y z
N MET A 1 2.11 -5.82 -16.75
CA MET A 1 2.61 -4.71 -15.93
C MET A 1 2.06 -4.90 -14.53
N ASN A 2 2.89 -4.83 -13.51
CA ASN A 2 2.48 -4.94 -12.11
C ASN A 2 2.85 -3.63 -11.39
N ILE A 3 1.92 -3.04 -10.64
CA ILE A 3 2.12 -1.78 -9.93
C ILE A 3 1.76 -2.01 -8.46
N GLN A 4 2.67 -1.62 -7.57
CA GLN A 4 2.50 -1.70 -6.13
C GLN A 4 2.64 -0.31 -5.53
N ASN A 5 1.68 0.10 -4.70
CA ASN A 5 1.84 1.28 -3.87
C ASN A 5 2.79 0.95 -2.72
N VAL A 6 3.71 1.87 -2.43
CA VAL A 6 4.75 1.66 -1.41
C VAL A 6 4.95 2.92 -0.59
N GLU A 7 5.44 2.73 0.63
CA GLU A 7 5.91 3.81 1.48
C GLU A 7 7.37 3.55 1.87
N GLY A 8 8.24 4.52 1.59
CA GLY A 8 9.65 4.47 1.95
C GLY A 8 10.56 5.12 0.92
N TYR A 9 11.80 4.65 0.84
CA TYR A 9 12.81 5.21 -0.04
C TYR A 9 13.73 4.15 -0.63
N ILE A 10 14.48 4.55 -1.66
CA ILE A 10 15.54 3.77 -2.29
C ILE A 10 16.84 4.57 -2.25
N ILE A 11 17.98 3.88 -2.25
CA ILE A 11 19.31 4.48 -2.30
C ILE A 11 20.07 3.93 -3.51
N PRO A 12 20.46 4.76 -4.50
CA PRO A 12 21.29 4.32 -5.61
C PRO A 12 22.66 3.83 -5.14
N LYS A 13 23.06 2.63 -5.60
CA LYS A 13 24.41 2.06 -5.45
C LYS A 13 25.41 2.72 -6.40
N TYR A 14 24.91 3.23 -7.51
CA TYR A 14 25.68 3.89 -8.56
C TYR A 14 25.04 5.22 -8.93
N SER A 15 25.79 6.08 -9.62
CA SER A 15 25.24 7.28 -10.25
C SER A 15 24.11 6.89 -11.21
N THR A 16 22.89 7.34 -10.92
CA THR A 16 21.67 6.83 -11.55
C THR A 16 20.81 7.98 -12.08
N ARG A 17 20.18 7.74 -13.23
CA ARG A 17 19.35 8.74 -13.92
C ARG A 17 17.93 8.74 -13.37
N LEU A 18 17.37 9.94 -13.23
CA LEU A 18 15.96 10.17 -13.04
C LEU A 18 15.32 10.45 -14.40
N ARG A 19 14.16 9.86 -14.68
CA ARG A 19 13.55 9.87 -16.02
C ARG A 19 12.09 10.27 -16.00
N THR A 20 11.58 10.73 -17.13
CA THR A 20 10.17 11.12 -17.32
C THR A 20 9.21 9.94 -17.38
N SER A 21 9.71 8.73 -17.64
CA SER A 21 8.92 7.50 -17.68
C SER A 21 9.72 6.34 -17.10
N TYR A 22 9.03 5.25 -16.78
CA TYR A 22 9.60 4.02 -16.23
C TYR A 22 10.23 3.16 -17.36
N SER A 23 11.21 3.71 -18.07
CA SER A 23 11.88 3.06 -19.22
C SER A 23 13.35 3.49 -19.34
N THR A 24 14.23 2.58 -19.75
CA THR A 24 15.63 2.95 -20.04
C THR A 24 15.77 3.85 -21.28
N TYR A 25 14.77 3.88 -22.15
CA TYR A 25 14.75 4.68 -23.38
C TYR A 25 14.12 6.06 -23.22
N SER A 26 13.41 6.33 -22.13
CA SER A 26 12.78 7.64 -21.92
C SER A 26 13.79 8.71 -21.51
N ASP A 27 13.45 9.97 -21.75
CA ASP A 27 14.31 11.10 -21.44
C ASP A 27 14.76 11.13 -19.97
N SER A 28 16.02 11.51 -19.78
CA SER A 28 16.63 11.74 -18.47
C SER A 28 16.44 13.20 -18.08
N ILE A 29 15.85 13.44 -16.92
CA ILE A 29 15.66 14.79 -16.35
C ILE A 29 16.69 15.15 -15.28
N GLY A 30 17.47 14.17 -14.83
CA GLY A 30 18.58 14.40 -13.90
C GLY A 30 19.45 13.17 -13.72
N THR A 31 20.62 13.36 -13.10
CA THR A 31 21.49 12.27 -12.65
C THR A 31 21.86 12.52 -11.19
N TYR A 32 21.70 11.49 -10.36
CA TYR A 32 21.89 11.57 -8.92
C TYR A 32 23.00 10.64 -8.48
N PRO A 33 23.90 11.09 -7.59
CA PRO A 33 25.04 10.30 -7.14
C PRO A 33 24.60 9.13 -6.25
N THR A 34 25.52 8.17 -6.07
CA THR A 34 25.40 7.10 -5.08
C THR A 34 25.10 7.67 -3.69
N GLY A 35 24.25 6.99 -2.93
CA GLY A 35 23.89 7.42 -1.57
C GLY A 35 22.76 8.45 -1.51
N THR A 36 22.27 8.94 -2.64
CA THR A 36 21.11 9.87 -2.67
C THR A 36 19.87 9.18 -2.10
N LYS A 37 19.16 9.84 -1.18
CA LYS A 37 17.92 9.30 -0.63
C LYS A 37 16.74 9.68 -1.53
N VAL A 38 16.09 8.69 -2.13
CA VAL A 38 15.00 8.90 -3.10
C VAL A 38 13.72 8.28 -2.57
N TYR A 39 12.74 9.11 -2.23
CA TYR A 39 11.45 8.64 -1.74
C TYR A 39 10.54 8.29 -2.91
N ILE A 40 9.87 7.15 -2.80
CA ILE A 40 9.00 6.62 -3.86
C ILE A 40 7.61 6.35 -3.30
N SER A 41 6.61 6.45 -4.19
CA SER A 41 5.20 6.16 -3.87
C SER A 41 4.70 4.87 -4.51
N GLN A 42 5.38 4.43 -5.58
CA GLN A 42 5.00 3.22 -6.32
C GLN A 42 6.24 2.48 -6.80
N VAL A 43 6.12 1.17 -6.89
CA VAL A 43 7.03 0.29 -7.62
C VAL A 43 6.29 -0.28 -8.80
N ILE A 44 6.86 -0.09 -10.00
CA ILE A 44 6.31 -0.54 -11.26
C ILE A 44 7.25 -1.61 -11.81
N GLU A 45 6.74 -2.82 -11.92
CA GLU A 45 7.44 -3.92 -12.56
C GLU A 45 6.90 -4.11 -13.98
N ARG A 46 7.81 -4.04 -14.95
CA ARG A 46 7.47 -4.17 -16.36
C ARG A 46 8.43 -5.10 -17.08
N THR A 47 7.97 -5.49 -18.26
CA THR A 47 8.81 -6.10 -19.28
C THR A 47 9.24 -4.99 -20.22
N GLU A 48 10.53 -4.67 -20.27
CA GLU A 48 11.04 -3.68 -21.21
C GLU A 48 11.29 -4.36 -22.55
N THR A 49 10.50 -3.98 -23.55
CA THR A 49 10.65 -4.43 -24.93
C THR A 49 11.59 -3.47 -25.64
N ASP A 50 12.77 -3.95 -26.02
CA ASP A 50 13.66 -3.24 -26.94
C ASP A 50 13.30 -3.68 -28.37
N SER A 51 12.85 -2.75 -29.21
CA SER A 51 12.50 -3.06 -30.60
C SER A 51 13.70 -3.57 -31.43
N LEU A 52 14.92 -3.38 -30.93
CA LEU A 52 16.15 -3.87 -31.54
C LEU A 52 16.64 -5.19 -30.93
N LYS A 53 15.98 -5.75 -29.91
CA LYS A 53 16.40 -7.01 -29.27
C LYS A 53 15.27 -8.03 -29.25
N VAL A 54 15.62 -9.27 -29.59
CA VAL A 54 14.68 -10.37 -29.84
C VAL A 54 13.97 -10.86 -28.57
N ASN A 55 14.43 -10.48 -27.39
CA ASN A 55 13.92 -11.00 -26.12
C ASN A 55 13.30 -9.87 -25.29
N ASP A 56 12.03 -10.05 -24.95
CA ASP A 56 11.35 -9.29 -23.91
C ASP A 56 11.94 -9.64 -22.53
N PHE A 57 12.49 -8.66 -21.81
CA PHE A 57 13.14 -8.90 -20.51
C PHE A 57 12.20 -8.58 -19.35
N LYS A 58 11.85 -9.61 -18.56
CA LYS A 58 10.97 -9.49 -17.39
C LYS A 58 11.79 -9.16 -16.14
N GLY A 59 11.27 -8.27 -15.31
CA GLY A 59 11.81 -8.01 -13.96
C GLY A 59 12.47 -6.64 -13.80
N ASP A 60 12.36 -5.74 -14.78
CA ASP A 60 12.74 -4.35 -14.58
C ASP A 60 11.78 -3.70 -13.58
N LYS A 61 12.35 -3.08 -12.55
CA LYS A 61 11.61 -2.41 -11.48
C LYS A 61 11.94 -0.92 -11.46
N TRP A 62 10.90 -0.11 -11.40
CA TRP A 62 11.01 1.35 -11.41
C TRP A 62 10.25 1.94 -10.23
N GLY A 63 10.88 2.87 -9.52
CA GLY A 63 10.25 3.62 -8.45
C GLY A 63 9.68 4.94 -8.97
N LYS A 64 8.39 5.21 -8.72
CA LYS A 64 7.78 6.53 -8.95
C LYS A 64 8.23 7.48 -7.85
N VAL A 65 9.08 8.43 -8.20
CA VAL A 65 9.75 9.33 -7.27
C VAL A 65 8.81 10.45 -6.85
N ILE A 66 8.83 10.80 -5.56
CA ILE A 66 8.07 11.91 -4.99
C ILE A 66 8.96 12.94 -4.30
N LYS A 67 10.10 12.52 -3.75
CA LYS A 67 11.10 13.40 -3.12
C LYS A 67 12.51 12.90 -3.32
N ILE A 68 13.48 13.82 -3.36
CA ILE A 68 14.91 13.51 -3.38
C ILE A 68 15.59 14.35 -2.31
N ASN A 69 16.31 13.70 -1.39
CA ASN A 69 16.91 14.33 -0.21
C ASN A 69 15.91 15.27 0.50
N ASP A 70 14.70 14.75 0.73
CA ASP A 70 13.58 15.44 1.39
C ASP A 70 12.97 16.62 0.62
N VAL A 71 13.47 16.93 -0.58
CA VAL A 71 12.90 17.95 -1.47
C VAL A 71 11.91 17.30 -2.43
N ALA A 72 10.67 17.81 -2.45
CA ALA A 72 9.66 17.36 -3.40
C ALA A 72 10.07 17.71 -4.83
N ILE A 73 9.81 16.79 -5.77
CA ILE A 73 10.03 17.03 -7.19
C ILE A 73 8.76 17.58 -7.84
N SER A 74 8.93 18.43 -8.85
CA SER A 74 7.83 18.90 -9.69
C SER A 74 7.66 17.98 -10.89
N GLY A 75 6.51 17.32 -10.98
CA GLY A 75 6.14 16.47 -12.11
C GLY A 75 6.43 14.98 -11.90
N GLU A 76 6.07 14.20 -12.91
CA GLU A 76 6.29 12.76 -12.87
C GLU A 76 7.74 12.40 -13.13
N ALA A 77 8.31 11.58 -12.24
CA ALA A 77 9.64 11.07 -12.42
C ALA A 77 9.79 9.65 -11.90
N TYR A 78 10.70 8.92 -12.53
CA TYR A 78 10.94 7.51 -12.27
C TYR A 78 12.44 7.23 -12.17
N MET A 79 12.82 6.34 -11.27
CA MET A 79 14.19 5.86 -11.11
C MET A 79 14.21 4.34 -11.17
N ALA A 80 15.18 3.78 -11.90
CA ALA A 80 15.35 2.33 -11.97
C ALA A 80 15.84 1.80 -10.62
N ILE A 81 15.13 0.82 -10.07
CA ILE A 81 15.49 0.08 -8.86
C ILE A 81 16.30 -1.17 -9.25
N VAL A 82 15.83 -1.88 -10.27
CA VAL A 82 16.48 -3.02 -10.89
C VAL A 82 16.33 -2.88 -12.40
N TYR A 83 17.41 -3.05 -13.16
CA TYR A 83 17.32 -3.16 -14.63
C TYR A 83 18.31 -4.20 -15.17
N HIS A 84 18.07 -4.68 -16.38
CA HIS A 84 18.97 -5.65 -17.04
C HIS A 84 20.27 -5.00 -17.55
N ASN A 85 21.43 -5.54 -17.16
CA ASN A 85 22.71 -5.08 -17.70
C ASN A 85 22.91 -5.49 -19.18
N SER A 86 24.04 -5.12 -19.78
CA SER A 86 24.37 -5.48 -21.17
C SER A 86 24.47 -6.99 -21.42
N ALA A 87 24.67 -7.78 -20.37
CA ALA A 87 24.68 -9.24 -20.40
C ALA A 87 23.30 -9.86 -20.08
N PHE A 88 22.25 -9.04 -20.01
CA PHE A 88 20.87 -9.45 -19.75
C PHE A 88 20.64 -10.14 -18.41
N GLN A 89 21.44 -9.76 -17.41
CA GLN A 89 21.23 -10.18 -16.03
C GLN A 89 20.55 -9.06 -15.25
N LEU A 90 19.59 -9.41 -14.39
CA LEU A 90 19.00 -8.47 -13.45
C LEU A 90 20.10 -7.87 -12.58
N TYR A 91 20.21 -6.54 -12.64
CA TYR A 91 21.23 -5.79 -11.93
C TYR A 91 20.56 -4.82 -10.96
N PRO A 92 20.68 -5.04 -9.63
CA PRO A 92 20.10 -4.16 -8.63
C PRO A 92 20.85 -2.83 -8.59
N ILE A 93 20.14 -1.75 -8.86
CA ILE A 93 20.70 -0.38 -8.94
C ILE A 93 20.55 0.34 -7.62
N CYS A 94 19.49 0.05 -6.89
CA CYS A 94 19.21 0.66 -5.61
C CYS A 94 19.16 -0.38 -4.50
N ASP A 95 19.52 0.04 -3.30
CA ASP A 95 19.06 -0.60 -2.07
C ASP A 95 17.63 -0.14 -1.77
N GLU A 96 16.81 -1.06 -1.29
CA GLU A 96 15.36 -0.90 -1.12
C GLU A 96 15.03 -0.75 0.38
N TYR A 97 14.40 0.36 0.76
CA TYR A 97 13.98 0.69 2.12
C TYR A 97 12.52 1.15 2.13
N TYR A 98 11.64 0.36 1.51
CA TYR A 98 10.21 0.62 1.44
C TYR A 98 9.39 -0.61 1.81
N SER A 99 8.14 -0.39 2.18
CA SER A 99 7.15 -1.44 2.42
C SER A 99 5.97 -1.28 1.47
N VAL A 100 5.35 -2.38 1.08
CA VAL A 100 4.11 -2.37 0.28
C VAL A 100 2.97 -1.88 1.17
N VAL A 101 2.19 -0.93 0.66
CA VAL A 101 0.96 -0.48 1.30
C VAL A 101 -0.17 -1.37 0.78
N GLU A 102 -0.63 -2.30 1.61
CA GLU A 102 -1.86 -3.04 1.29
C GLU A 102 -3.04 -2.09 1.44
N GLU A 103 -3.84 -1.92 0.37
CA GLU A 103 -5.16 -1.32 0.50
C GLU A 103 -5.99 -2.26 1.37
N VAL A 104 -6.27 -1.84 2.60
CA VAL A 104 -7.29 -2.50 3.42
C VAL A 104 -8.58 -2.42 2.60
N PRO A 105 -9.19 -3.57 2.21
CA PRO A 105 -10.46 -3.51 1.51
C PRO A 105 -11.42 -2.68 2.38
N PRO A 106 -12.29 -1.84 1.77
CA PRO A 106 -13.26 -1.11 2.55
C PRO A 106 -13.98 -2.11 3.45
N VAL A 107 -13.93 -1.90 4.76
CA VAL A 107 -14.74 -2.66 5.70
C VAL A 107 -16.15 -2.46 5.20
N ASP A 108 -16.81 -3.54 4.79
CA ASP A 108 -18.21 -3.49 4.38
C ASP A 108 -18.98 -3.01 5.61
N GLU A 109 -19.23 -1.70 5.69
CA GLU A 109 -20.11 -1.09 6.67
C GLU A 109 -21.55 -1.49 6.31
N THR A 110 -21.81 -2.79 6.22
CA THR A 110 -23.15 -3.28 6.54
C THR A 110 -23.43 -2.76 7.93
N PRO A 111 -24.41 -1.85 8.11
CA PRO A 111 -24.77 -1.42 9.44
C PRO A 111 -25.19 -2.68 10.20
N VAL A 112 -24.36 -3.10 11.15
CA VAL A 112 -24.79 -4.06 12.15
C VAL A 112 -25.92 -3.32 12.85
N ALA A 113 -27.16 -3.68 12.53
CA ALA A 113 -28.32 -3.13 13.19
C ALA A 113 -28.05 -3.26 14.69
N GLU A 114 -28.03 -2.12 15.39
CA GLU A 114 -27.90 -2.08 16.83
C GLU A 114 -29.11 -2.84 17.39
N VAL A 115 -28.92 -4.13 17.68
CA VAL A 115 -29.98 -4.95 18.27
C VAL A 115 -30.14 -4.47 19.69
N LYS A 116 -31.01 -3.48 19.88
CA LYS A 116 -31.49 -3.09 21.19
C LYS A 116 -32.42 -4.21 21.66
N PRO A 117 -32.08 -4.98 22.71
CA PRO A 117 -32.99 -6.00 23.20
C PRO A 117 -34.20 -5.30 23.84
N ASP A 118 -35.40 -5.54 23.31
CA ASP A 118 -36.66 -4.95 23.80
C ASP A 118 -37.12 -5.51 25.16
N PHE A 119 -36.38 -6.46 25.73
CA PHE A 119 -36.67 -7.03 27.04
C PHE A 119 -35.41 -7.60 27.69
N ILE A 120 -35.36 -7.50 29.02
CA ILE A 120 -34.39 -8.20 29.86
C ILE A 120 -35.17 -9.28 30.61
N LEU A 121 -34.70 -10.53 30.48
CA LEU A 121 -35.25 -11.66 31.21
C LEU A 121 -34.37 -11.92 32.43
N VAL A 122 -34.95 -11.81 33.62
CA VAL A 122 -34.24 -12.06 34.88
C VAL A 122 -34.89 -13.24 35.58
N TYR A 123 -34.08 -14.25 35.91
CA TYR A 123 -34.51 -15.35 36.77
C TYR A 123 -34.16 -15.01 38.20
N VAL A 124 -35.17 -14.83 39.04
CA VAL A 124 -34.97 -14.66 40.48
C VAL A 124 -35.29 -16.00 41.13
N GLN A 125 -34.36 -16.50 41.93
CA GLN A 125 -34.58 -17.71 42.71
C GLN A 125 -35.23 -17.31 44.03
N ASP A 126 -36.40 -17.85 44.31
CA ASP A 126 -37.10 -17.62 45.56
C ASP A 126 -36.29 -18.23 46.70
N ALA A 127 -35.90 -17.40 47.67
CA ALA A 127 -34.97 -17.79 48.73
C ALA A 127 -35.61 -18.74 49.77
N GLU A 128 -36.94 -18.86 49.82
CA GLU A 128 -37.64 -19.74 50.77
C GLU A 128 -37.98 -21.10 50.17
N THR A 129 -38.32 -21.16 48.88
CA THR A 129 -38.75 -22.40 48.22
C THR A 129 -37.70 -22.99 47.27
N GLY A 130 -36.72 -22.19 46.84
CA GLY A 130 -35.66 -22.60 45.92
C GLY A 130 -36.08 -22.67 44.44
N ASP A 131 -37.35 -22.40 44.13
CA ASP A 131 -37.88 -22.43 42.77
C ASP A 131 -37.49 -21.17 41.99
N LYS A 132 -37.30 -21.33 40.68
CA LYS A 132 -36.98 -20.21 39.77
C LYS A 132 -38.26 -19.56 39.27
N VAL A 133 -38.40 -18.26 39.51
CA VAL A 133 -39.48 -17.45 38.96
C VAL A 133 -38.93 -16.60 37.81
N GLU A 134 -39.57 -16.67 36.65
CA GLU A 134 -39.22 -15.87 35.48
C GLU A 134 -39.93 -14.53 35.53
N VAL A 135 -39.16 -13.42 35.46
CA VAL A 135 -39.71 -12.08 35.39
C VAL A 135 -39.16 -11.37 34.16
N THR A 136 -40.08 -10.89 33.31
CA THR A 136 -39.76 -10.19 32.06
C THR A 136 -40.10 -8.72 32.20
N TYR A 137 -39.10 -7.86 31.99
CA TYR A 137 -39.27 -6.41 31.97
C TYR A 137 -39.24 -5.91 30.52
N LYS A 138 -40.25 -5.12 30.13
CA LYS A 138 -40.24 -4.33 28.89
C LYS A 138 -40.01 -2.87 29.23
N GLU A 139 -39.05 -2.24 28.56
CA GLU A 139 -38.79 -0.81 28.70
C GLU A 139 -39.84 -0.05 27.86
N ASP A 140 -40.77 0.65 28.51
CA ASP A 140 -41.83 1.38 27.81
C ASP A 140 -41.26 2.71 27.27
N SER A 141 -40.87 2.70 25.99
CA SER A 141 -40.28 3.87 25.32
C SER A 141 -41.35 4.91 24.97
N SER A 142 -41.87 5.61 25.96
CA SER A 142 -42.72 6.79 25.76
C SER A 142 -42.20 8.00 26.54
N LYS A 143 -41.25 8.72 25.92
CA LYS A 143 -41.06 10.18 26.00
C LYS A 143 -39.90 10.61 25.11
N VAL A 144 -40.24 11.16 23.95
CA VAL A 144 -39.37 12.08 23.20
C VAL A 144 -39.69 13.48 23.73
N VAL A 145 -38.70 14.18 24.29
CA VAL A 145 -38.73 15.63 24.54
C VAL A 145 -37.78 16.28 23.55
#